data_AF-A0A413YTK1-F1
#
_entry.id   AF-A0A413YTK1-F1
#
_cell.length_a   1.000
_cell.length_b   1.000
_cell.length_c   1.000
_cell.angle_alpha   90.00
_cell.angle_beta   90.00
_cell.angle_gamma   90.00
#
_symmetry.space_group_name_H-M   'P 1'
#
loop_
_entity.id
_entity.type
_entity.pdbx_description
1 polymer ?
#
loop_
_entity_poly.entity_id
_entity_poly.type
_entity_poly.pdbx_seq_one_letter_code
_entity_poly.pdbx_strand_id
1 'polypeptide(L)' 'MVEKKILPEYFNEVIHDRKKFEIRKDEDNLQIGDAVVLREWDGEKYTGREVGRNIVYILRDVPECGLMPGYVIFGW' A
#
# COMPACT_ATOMS: atom_id res chain seq x y z
N MET A 1 1.81 -9.17 9.12
CA MET A 1 1.88 -7.68 9.22
C MET A 1 3.10 -7.23 8.45
N VAL A 2 2.92 -6.35 7.48
CA VAL A 2 3.99 -5.84 6.61
C VAL A 2 4.09 -4.33 6.75
N GLU A 3 5.31 -3.79 6.82
CA GLU A 3 5.55 -2.35 6.91
C GLU A 3 6.00 -1.79 5.55
N LYS A 4 5.41 -0.69 5.11
CA LYS A 4 5.80 0.00 3.88
C LYS A 4 5.95 1.50 4.10
N LYS A 5 6.90 2.10 3.38
CA LYS A 5 7.06 3.56 3.33
C LYS A 5 6.03 4.18 2.39
N ILE A 6 5.56 5.37 2.75
CA ILE A 6 4.68 6.20 1.92
C ILE A 6 5.08 7.68 2.07
N LEU A 7 5.02 8.44 0.97
CA LEU A 7 5.33 9.88 1.00
C LEU A 7 4.18 10.68 1.64
N PRO A 8 4.44 11.90 2.14
CA PRO A 8 3.45 12.65 2.91
C PRO A 8 2.20 13.00 2.11
N GLU A 9 2.34 13.25 0.80
CA GLU A 9 1.21 13.52 -0.09
C GLU A 9 0.22 12.35 -0.11
N TYR A 10 0.69 11.11 -0.32
CA TYR A 10 -0.18 9.94 -0.36
C TYR A 10 -0.61 9.50 1.03
N PHE A 11 0.22 9.68 2.07
CA PHE A 11 -0.16 9.38 3.45
C PHE A 11 -1.39 10.21 3.86
N ASN A 12 -1.39 11.51 3.51
CA ASN A 12 -2.53 12.37 3.74
C ASN A 12 -3.79 11.86 3.00
N GLU A 13 -3.67 11.38 1.76
CA GLU A 13 -4.81 10.79 1.05
C GLU A 13 -5.36 9.53 1.73
N VAL A 14 -4.49 8.71 2.34
CA VAL A 14 -4.88 7.48 3.05
C VAL A 14 -5.57 7.77 4.38
N ILE A 15 -5.05 8.70 5.20
CA ILE A 15 -5.64 9.01 6.51
C ILE A 15 -6.96 9.77 6.41
N HIS A 16 -7.17 10.50 5.30
CA HIS A 16 -8.44 11.16 4.99
C HIS A 16 -9.39 10.27 4.15
N ASP A 17 -9.09 8.97 4.03
CA ASP A 17 -9.92 7.96 3.39
C ASP A 17 -10.25 8.22 1.90
N ARG A 18 -9.44 9.05 1.22
CA ARG A 18 -9.56 9.35 -0.22
C ARG A 18 -8.86 8.30 -1.08
N LYS A 19 -7.75 7.76 -0.60
CA LYS A 19 -6.99 6.69 -1.25
C LYS A 19 -7.16 5.38 -0.47
N LYS A 20 -7.81 4.39 -1.10
CA LYS A 20 -8.16 3.08 -0.49
C LYS A 20 -7.41 1.88 -1.10
N PHE A 21 -6.28 2.13 -1.72
CA PHE A 21 -5.47 1.09 -2.36
C PHE A 21 -4.01 1.50 -2.42
N GLU A 22 -3.13 0.54 -2.64
CA GLU A 22 -1.73 0.72 -3.00
C GLU A 22 -1.41 -0.06 -4.28
N ILE A 23 -0.38 0.39 -5.00
CA ILE A 23 0.24 -0.37 -6.10
C ILE A 23 1.70 -0.58 -5.72
N ARG A 24 2.15 -1.82 -5.62
CA ARG A 24 3.49 -2.18 -5.15
C ARG A 24 4.05 -3.35 -5.94
N LYS A 25 5.37 -3.56 -5.88
CA LYS A 25 5.95 -4.85 -6.28
C LYS A 25 5.44 -5.94 -5.34
N ASP A 26 5.11 -7.09 -5.90
CA ASP A 26 4.53 -8.22 -5.18
C ASP A 26 5.62 -9.11 -4.54
N GLU A 27 6.32 -8.55 -3.56
CA GLU A 27 7.49 -9.21 -2.93
C GLU A 27 7.14 -9.83 -1.56
N ASP A 28 6.05 -9.39 -0.92
CA ASP A 28 5.64 -9.87 0.40
C ASP A 28 4.52 -10.93 0.34
N ASN A 29 4.04 -11.28 -0.85
CA ASN A 29 2.92 -12.20 -1.06
C ASN A 29 1.72 -11.90 -0.15
N LEU A 30 1.31 -10.62 -0.06
CA LEU A 30 0.18 -10.17 0.76
C LEU A 30 -1.10 -10.96 0.44
N GLN A 31 -1.90 -11.26 1.45
CA GLN A 31 -3.17 -11.97 1.32
C GLN A 31 -4.34 -11.14 1.88
N ILE A 32 -5.56 -11.49 1.49
CA ILE A 32 -6.76 -10.94 2.13
C ILE A 32 -6.75 -11.34 3.61
N GLY A 33 -7.00 -10.38 4.49
CA GLY A 33 -6.91 -10.55 5.94
C GLY A 33 -5.55 -10.14 6.53
N ASP A 34 -4.51 -9.95 5.71
CA ASP A 34 -3.26 -9.38 6.20
C ASP A 34 -3.42 -7.91 6.60
N ALA A 35 -2.54 -7.47 7.49
CA ALA A 35 -2.40 -6.07 7.87
C ALA A 35 -1.13 -5.44 7.25
N VAL A 36 -1.29 -4.24 6.69
CA VAL A 36 -0.19 -3.38 6.24
C VAL A 36 -0.11 -2.13 7.12
N VAL A 37 1.10 -1.74 7.51
CA VAL A 37 1.37 -0.48 8.19
C VAL A 37 2.09 0.44 7.23
N LEU A 38 1.44 1.55 6.87
CA LEU A 38 2.03 2.59 6.04
C LEU A 38 2.69 3.62 6.94
N ARG A 39 4.02 3.70 6.88
CA ARG A 39 4.86 4.62 7.65
C ARG A 39 5.20 5.81 6.78
N GLU A 40 4.90 7.02 7.24
CA GLU A 40 5.18 8.23 6.48
C GLU A 40 6.68 8.59 6.50
N TRP A 41 7.25 8.79 5.32
CA TRP A 41 8.63 9.24 5.13
C TRP A 41 8.64 10.50 4.27
N ASP A 42 9.35 11.54 4.72
CA ASP A 42 9.46 12.82 4.00
C ASP A 42 10.48 12.80 2.84
N GLY A 43 11.08 11.63 2.58
CA GLY A 43 12.17 11.42 1.62
C GLY A 43 13.51 11.18 2.31
N GLU A 44 13.71 11.71 3.52
CA GLU A 44 14.96 11.57 4.28
C GLU A 44 14.76 10.72 5.53
N LYS A 45 13.68 10.97 6.28
CA LYS A 45 13.44 10.35 7.59
C LYS A 45 11.99 9.93 7.77
N TYR A 46 11.81 9.02 8.71
CA TYR A 46 10.50 8.70 9.26
C TYR A 46 9.96 9.91 10.03
N THR A 47 8.72 10.33 9.76
CA THR A 47 8.12 11.51 10.40
C THR A 47 7.50 11.22 11.76
N GLY A 48 7.33 9.93 12.11
CA GLY A 48 6.61 9.48 13.30
C GLY A 48 5.13 9.16 13.04
N ARG A 49 4.60 9.44 11.84
CA ARG A 49 3.22 9.11 11.49
C ARG A 49 3.11 7.75 10.80
N GLU A 50 2.14 6.96 11.22
CA GLU A 50 1.82 5.68 10.61
C GLU A 50 0.32 5.40 10.61
N VAL A 51 -0.10 4.50 9.74
CA VAL A 51 -1.49 4.06 9.68
C VAL A 51 -1.58 2.58 9.30
N GLY A 52 -2.35 1.82 10.08
CA GLY A 52 -2.65 0.41 9.81
C GLY A 52 -3.88 0.25 8.92
N ARG A 53 -3.82 -0.70 7.98
CA ARG A 53 -4.92 -1.09 7.10
C ARG A 53 -4.99 -2.61 6.96
N ASN A 54 -6.20 -3.15 6.98
CA ASN A 54 -6.46 -4.56 6.73
C ASN A 54 -6.81 -4.75 5.27
N ILE A 55 -6.15 -5.69 4.60
CA ILE A 55 -6.34 -5.92 3.18
C ILE A 55 -7.64 -6.70 2.98
N VAL A 56 -8.55 -6.13 2.19
CA VAL A 56 -9.84 -6.75 1.81
C VAL A 56 -9.90 -7.10 0.32
N TYR A 57 -8.97 -6.57 -0.47
CA TYR A 57 -8.93 -6.78 -1.92
C TYR A 57 -7.50 -6.89 -2.44
N ILE A 58 -7.29 -7.77 -3.42
CA ILE A 58 -6.01 -8.00 -4.10
C ILE A 58 -6.27 -8.23 -5.59
N LEU A 59 -5.44 -7.60 -6.42
CA LEU A 59 -5.39 -7.80 -7.86
C LEU A 59 -3.94 -8.00 -8.31
N ARG A 60 -3.69 -9.10 -9.02
CA ARG A 60 -2.39 -9.54 -9.54
C ARG A 60 -2.57 -10.12 -10.94
N ASP A 61 -1.48 -10.27 -11.68
CA ASP A 61 -1.42 -11.06 -12.92
C ASP A 61 -2.46 -10.67 -14.00
N VAL A 62 -2.75 -9.37 -14.12
CA VAL A 62 -3.68 -8.78 -15.11
C VAL A 62 -3.00 -7.74 -16.00
N PRO A 63 -1.95 -8.10 -16.76
CA PRO A 63 -1.23 -7.17 -17.63
C PRO A 63 -2.11 -6.52 -18.70
N GLU A 64 -3.20 -7.16 -19.13
CA GLU A 64 -4.19 -6.63 -20.05
C GLU A 64 -4.90 -5.37 -19.52
N CYS A 65 -4.96 -5.21 -18.20
CA CYS A 65 -5.49 -4.03 -17.53
C CYS A 65 -4.43 -2.94 -17.27
N GLY A 66 -3.20 -3.13 -17.79
CA GLY A 66 -2.08 -2.19 -17.62
C GLY A 66 -1.30 -2.37 -16.32
N LEU A 67 -1.54 -3.44 -15.54
CA LEU A 67 -0.73 -3.75 -14.37
C LEU A 67 0.59 -4.40 -14.82
N MET A 68 1.72 -3.77 -14.49
CA MET A 68 3.03 -4.33 -14.82
C MET A 68 3.23 -5.71 -14.18
N PRO A 69 3.81 -6.70 -14.90
CA PRO A 69 4.12 -8.00 -14.32
C PRO A 69 4.95 -7.87 -13.03
N GLY A 70 4.60 -8.67 -12.00
CA GLY A 70 5.24 -8.62 -10.68
C GLY A 70 4.80 -7.46 -9.80
N TYR A 71 3.76 -6.70 -10.19
CA TYR A 71 3.09 -5.74 -9.33
C TYR A 71 1.75 -6.26 -8.83
N VAL A 72 1.36 -5.76 -7.66
CA VAL A 72 0.09 -6.02 -7.00
C VAL A 72 -0.63 -4.70 -6.73
N ILE A 73 -1.94 -4.71 -6.89
CA ILE A 73 -2.83 -3.71 -6.30
C ILE A 73 -3.51 -4.36 -5.09
N PHE A 74 -3.42 -3.74 -3.92
CA PHE A 74 -4.19 -4.18 -2.75
C PHE A 74 -5.01 -3.02 -2.19
N GLY A 75 -6.21 -3.33 -1.70
CA GLY A 75 -7.15 -2.36 -1.14
C GLY A 75 -7.67 -2.76 0.24
N TRP A 76 -8.23 -1.78 0.94
CA TRP A 76 -8.77 -1.87 2.30
C TRP A 76 -10.10 -1.12 2.42
#